data_AF-A0A3B9FYP7-F1
#
_entry.id   AF-A0A3B9FYP7-F1
#
_cell.length_a   1.000
_cell.length_b   1.000
_cell.length_c   1.000
_cell.angle_alpha   90.00
_cell.angle_beta   90.00
_cell.angle_gamma   90.00
#
_symmetry.space_group_name_H-M   'P 1'
#
loop_
_entity.id
_entity.type
_entity.pdbx_description
1 polymer ?
#
loop_
_entity_poly.entity_id
_entity_poly.type
_entity_poly.pdbx_seq_one_letter_code
_entity_poly.pdbx_strand_id
1 'polypeptide(L)'
;MSTYNLTLTFENIRTLTIIFLDIFVVWLVLYYAIKLVRSNSRTIQIFKGILLIMILDGAAKFMGLKTLQYFADTFLNWGFLAIIIIFQPEIRSILERIGKSNMFSRITTLSGNEKENLVDQIVTAAMLLSQDQTGALISIEQSHSLD
;
A
#
# COMPACT_ATOMS: atom_id res chain seq x y z
N MET A 1 43.42 30.19 -30.88
CA MET A 1 42.17 29.97 -31.66
C MET A 1 41.77 28.49 -31.76
N SER A 2 42.69 27.53 -31.90
CA SER A 2 42.34 26.10 -32.11
C SER A 2 41.95 25.33 -30.82
N THR A 3 42.43 25.75 -29.64
CA THR A 3 42.17 25.06 -28.36
C THR A 3 40.73 25.18 -27.86
N TYR A 4 40.00 26.25 -28.19
CA TYR A 4 38.61 26.44 -27.76
C TYR A 4 37.64 25.41 -28.36
N ASN A 5 37.88 24.99 -29.60
CA ASN A 5 37.02 24.03 -30.29
C ASN A 5 37.17 22.61 -29.73
N LEU A 6 38.36 22.23 -29.29
CA LEU A 6 38.60 20.92 -28.70
C LEU A 6 37.88 20.79 -27.34
N THR A 7 37.98 21.80 -26.47
CA THR A 7 37.32 21.79 -25.15
C THR A 7 35.79 21.80 -25.27
N LEU A 8 35.24 22.55 -26.22
CA LEU A 8 33.80 22.52 -26.55
C LEU A 8 33.36 21.13 -27.03
N THR A 9 34.18 20.44 -27.81
CA THR A 9 33.83 19.11 -28.33
C THR A 9 33.82 18.05 -27.21
N PHE A 10 34.77 18.09 -26.28
CA PHE A 10 34.80 17.16 -25.13
C PHE A 10 33.67 17.40 -24.13
N GLU A 11 33.34 18.67 -23.82
CA GLU A 11 32.21 19.00 -22.94
C GLU A 11 30.86 18.62 -23.57
N ASN A 12 30.71 18.76 -24.90
CA ASN A 12 29.50 18.34 -25.60
C ASN A 12 29.33 16.81 -25.58
N ILE A 13 30.41 16.04 -25.76
CA ILE A 13 30.36 14.57 -25.68
C ILE A 13 29.97 14.13 -24.26
N ARG A 14 30.60 14.70 -23.23
CA ARG A 14 30.28 14.42 -21.83
C ARG A 14 28.81 14.73 -21.51
N THR A 15 28.31 15.87 -21.98
CA THR A 15 26.91 16.28 -21.78
C THR A 15 25.94 15.33 -22.48
N LEU A 16 26.24 14.92 -23.73
CA LEU A 16 25.44 13.94 -24.46
C LEU A 16 25.40 12.58 -23.76
N THR A 17 26.53 12.12 -23.20
CA THR A 17 26.57 10.88 -22.42
C THR A 17 25.69 10.96 -21.17
N ILE A 18 25.71 12.08 -20.44
CA ILE A 18 24.87 12.28 -19.25
C ILE A 18 23.38 12.30 -19.63
N ILE A 19 23.01 12.94 -20.74
CA ILE A 19 21.62 12.95 -21.23
C ILE A 19 21.15 11.56 -21.64
N PHE A 20 22.00 10.79 -22.35
CA PHE A 20 21.69 9.41 -22.70
C PHE A 20 21.51 8.53 -21.46
N LEU A 21 22.36 8.72 -20.45
CA LEU A 21 22.25 8.03 -19.17
C LEU A 21 20.97 8.42 -18.43
N ASP A 22 20.58 9.70 -18.44
CA ASP A 22 19.31 10.19 -17.86
C ASP A 22 18.12 9.44 -18.45
N ILE A 23 18.03 9.42 -19.79
CA ILE A 23 16.93 8.76 -20.52
C ILE A 23 16.92 7.25 -20.25
N PHE A 24 18.09 6.60 -20.24
CA PHE A 24 18.19 5.17 -19.97
C PHE A 24 17.75 4.82 -18.55
N VAL A 25 18.17 5.60 -17.55
CA VAL A 25 17.76 5.41 -16.16
C VAL A 25 16.25 5.63 -16.03
N VAL A 26 15.70 6.71 -16.59
CA VAL A 26 14.24 6.98 -16.59
C VAL A 26 13.45 5.82 -17.20
N TRP A 27 13.92 5.23 -18.31
CA TRP A 27 13.28 4.06 -18.91
C TRP A 27 13.29 2.85 -17.96
N LEU A 28 14.42 2.58 -17.32
CA LEU A 28 14.59 1.50 -16.34
C LEU A 28 13.64 1.72 -15.15
N VAL A 29 13.54 2.95 -14.64
CA VAL A 29 12.56 3.35 -13.61
C VAL A 29 11.14 3.01 -14.02
N LEU A 30 10.72 3.47 -15.19
CA LEU A 30 9.35 3.26 -15.68
C LEU A 30 9.03 1.77 -15.81
N TYR A 31 9.99 0.96 -16.29
CA TYR A 31 9.82 -0.48 -16.36
C TYR A 31 9.53 -1.10 -14.99
N TYR A 32 10.31 -0.77 -13.96
CA TYR A 32 10.08 -1.29 -12.61
C TYR A 32 8.80 -0.74 -11.97
N ALA A 33 8.47 0.53 -12.21
CA ALA A 33 7.24 1.15 -11.74
C ALA A 33 6.01 0.41 -12.27
N ILE A 34 5.97 0.10 -13.57
CA ILE A 34 4.87 -0.66 -14.21
C ILE A 34 4.83 -2.10 -13.67
N LYS A 35 5.98 -2.75 -13.52
CA LYS A 35 6.07 -4.11 -12.95
C LYS A 35 5.51 -4.16 -11.53
N LEU A 36 5.72 -3.10 -10.75
CA LEU A 36 5.20 -2.99 -9.39
C LEU A 36 3.67 -3.03 -9.34
N VAL A 37 3.03 -2.34 -10.28
CA VAL A 37 1.56 -2.20 -10.36
C VAL A 37 0.85 -3.52 -10.62
N ARG A 38 1.55 -4.51 -11.19
CA ARG A 38 0.98 -5.83 -11.48
C ARG A 38 0.84 -6.73 -10.24
N SER A 39 1.29 -6.27 -9.07
CA SER A 39 1.23 -7.08 -7.84
C SER A 39 -0.17 -7.04 -7.19
N ASN A 40 -0.70 -8.18 -6.74
CA ASN A 40 -2.05 -8.26 -6.17
C ASN A 40 -2.20 -7.63 -4.77
N SER A 41 -1.12 -7.17 -4.15
CA SER A 41 -1.12 -6.60 -2.80
C SER A 41 -1.01 -5.08 -2.83
N ARG A 42 -2.14 -4.40 -2.58
CA ARG A 42 -2.26 -2.93 -2.62
C ARG A 42 -1.28 -2.23 -1.67
N THR A 43 -1.20 -2.68 -0.41
CA THR A 43 -0.34 -2.06 0.61
C THR A 43 1.15 -2.25 0.31
N ILE A 44 1.56 -3.47 -0.05
CA ILE A 44 2.96 -3.79 -0.37
C ILE A 44 3.39 -3.07 -1.65
N GLN A 45 2.48 -2.89 -2.61
CA GLN A 45 2.74 -2.10 -3.82
C GLN A 45 2.99 -0.63 -3.49
N ILE A 46 2.15 0.00 -2.67
CA ILE A 46 2.34 1.41 -2.29
C ILE A 46 3.68 1.59 -1.57
N PHE A 47 4.01 0.71 -0.62
CA PHE A 47 5.27 0.76 0.10
C PHE A 47 6.49 0.60 -0.82
N LYS A 48 6.47 -0.39 -1.71
CA LYS A 48 7.52 -0.59 -2.72
C LYS A 48 7.64 0.60 -3.67
N GLY A 49 6.53 1.28 -3.98
CA GLY A 49 6.50 2.46 -4.86
C GLY A 49 7.17 3.66 -4.21
N ILE A 50 6.86 3.91 -2.93
CA ILE A 50 7.51 4.96 -2.13
C ILE A 50 9.02 4.68 -2.03
N LEU A 51 9.40 3.44 -1.70
CA LEU A 51 10.79 3.04 -1.59
C LEU A 51 11.55 3.22 -2.91
N LEU A 52 10.93 2.85 -4.04
CA LEU A 52 11.49 3.06 -5.37
C LEU A 52 11.75 4.56 -5.60
N ILE A 53 10.76 5.43 -5.37
CA ILE A 53 10.92 6.88 -5.57
C ILE A 53 12.05 7.46 -4.70
N MET A 54 12.18 7.02 -3.44
CA MET A 54 13.28 7.46 -2.57
C MET A 54 14.67 7.06 -3.08
N ILE A 55 14.81 5.82 -3.56
CA ILE A 55 16.08 5.36 -4.16
C ILE A 55 16.41 6.16 -5.43
N LEU A 56 15.39 6.47 -6.23
CA LEU A 56 15.55 7.21 -7.47
C LEU A 56 15.93 8.67 -7.24
N ASP A 57 15.33 9.31 -6.25
CA ASP A 57 15.72 10.66 -5.84
C ASP A 57 17.20 10.71 -5.43
N GLY A 58 17.63 9.77 -4.58
CA GLY A 58 19.03 9.65 -4.16
C GLY A 58 19.98 9.39 -5.33
N ALA A 59 19.64 8.47 -6.23
CA ALA A 59 20.43 8.17 -7.41
C ALA A 59 20.50 9.36 -8.38
N ALA A 60 19.39 10.08 -8.59
CA ALA A 60 19.31 11.24 -9.47
C ALA A 60 20.18 12.38 -8.95
N LYS A 61 20.13 12.66 -7.65
CA LYS A 61 20.96 13.68 -6.98
C LYS A 61 22.45 13.33 -7.05
N PHE A 62 22.80 12.06 -6.89
CA PHE A 62 24.19 11.59 -7.00
C PHE A 62 24.75 11.71 -8.42
N MET A 63 23.94 11.39 -9.43
CA MET A 63 24.35 11.40 -10.85
C MET A 63 24.16 12.76 -11.54
N GLY A 64 23.51 13.74 -10.89
CA GLY A 64 23.21 15.05 -11.47
C GLY A 64 22.12 15.02 -12.55
N LEU A 65 21.23 14.03 -12.49
CA LEU A 65 20.16 13.79 -13.48
C LEU A 65 18.99 14.75 -13.24
N LYS A 66 19.03 15.91 -13.89
CA LYS A 66 18.06 17.01 -13.64
C LYS A 66 16.62 16.59 -13.92
N THR A 67 16.38 15.79 -14.97
CA THR A 67 15.03 15.39 -15.37
C THR A 67 14.43 14.42 -14.36
N LEU A 68 15.17 13.35 -14.04
CA LEU A 68 14.75 12.36 -13.07
C LEU A 68 14.56 12.99 -11.68
N GLN A 69 15.45 13.89 -11.29
CA GLN A 69 15.34 14.63 -10.03
C GLN A 69 14.06 15.48 -10.00
N TYR A 70 13.76 16.23 -11.05
CA TYR A 70 12.53 17.05 -11.10
C TYR A 70 11.26 16.20 -10.92
N PHE A 71 11.19 15.03 -11.58
CA PHE A 71 10.09 14.11 -11.38
C PHE A 71 10.04 13.58 -9.96
N ALA A 72 11.16 13.07 -9.42
CA ALA A 72 11.23 12.52 -8.08
C ALA A 72 10.84 13.55 -7.01
N ASP A 73 11.37 14.77 -7.08
CA ASP A 73 11.04 15.86 -6.17
C ASP A 73 9.54 16.24 -6.27
N THR A 74 8.96 16.27 -7.47
CA THR A 74 7.53 16.51 -7.66
C THR A 74 6.69 15.41 -7.01
N PHE A 75 7.06 14.15 -7.25
CA PHE A 75 6.38 13.00 -6.65
C PHE A 75 6.50 12.98 -5.13
N LEU A 76 7.64 13.37 -4.55
CA LEU A 76 7.81 13.44 -3.10
C LEU A 76 6.95 14.55 -2.48
N ASN A 77 6.91 15.73 -3.11
CA ASN A 77 6.10 16.87 -2.64
C ASN A 77 4.59 16.55 -2.65
N TRP A 78 4.07 16.03 -3.75
CA TRP A 78 2.65 15.68 -3.87
C TRP A 78 2.31 14.32 -3.26
N GLY A 79 3.29 13.42 -3.18
CA GLY A 79 3.15 12.07 -2.69
C GLY A 79 2.79 12.00 -1.21
N PHE A 80 3.33 12.89 -0.39
CA PHE A 80 2.94 12.96 1.03
C PHE A 80 1.44 13.21 1.21
N LEU A 81 0.89 14.18 0.47
CA LEU A 81 -0.54 14.48 0.49
C LEU A 81 -1.36 13.29 -0.04
N ALA A 82 -0.93 12.69 -1.16
CA ALA A 82 -1.60 11.51 -1.73
C ALA A 82 -1.63 10.33 -0.76
N ILE A 83 -0.53 10.07 -0.04
CA ILE A 83 -0.45 9.04 0.99
C ILE A 83 -1.48 9.31 2.10
N ILE A 84 -1.54 10.54 2.63
CA ILE A 84 -2.53 10.87 3.68
C ILE A 84 -3.96 10.60 3.18
N ILE A 85 -4.30 11.05 1.98
CA ILE A 85 -5.65 10.88 1.42
C ILE A 85 -5.99 9.39 1.22
N ILE A 86 -5.06 8.61 0.67
CA ILE A 86 -5.27 7.18 0.40
C ILE A 86 -5.36 6.37 1.70
N PHE A 87 -4.53 6.69 2.71
CA PHE A 87 -4.50 5.98 3.98
C PHE A 87 -5.51 6.51 5.01
N GLN A 88 -6.20 7.61 4.73
CA GLN A 88 -7.26 8.16 5.57
C GLN A 88 -8.28 7.11 6.05
N PRO A 89 -8.89 6.26 5.19
CA PRO A 89 -9.83 5.22 5.63
C PRO A 89 -9.20 4.19 6.56
N GLU A 90 -7.94 3.84 6.36
CA GLU A 90 -7.30 2.76 7.10
C GLU A 90 -6.92 3.21 8.52
N ILE A 91 -6.42 4.45 8.63
CA ILE A 91 -6.18 5.11 9.93
C ILE A 91 -7.49 5.19 10.72
N ARG A 92 -8.59 5.56 10.06
CA ARG A 92 -9.93 5.58 10.67
C ARG A 92 -10.34 4.19 11.17
N SER A 93 -10.22 3.15 10.36
CA SER A 93 -10.58 1.78 10.76
C SER A 93 -9.74 1.27 11.94
N ILE A 94 -8.45 1.60 11.98
CA ILE A 94 -7.56 1.22 13.09
C ILE A 94 -7.98 1.94 14.38
N LEU A 95 -8.27 3.23 14.32
CA LEU A 95 -8.79 4.00 15.47
C LEU A 95 -10.15 3.48 15.94
N GLU A 96 -11.03 3.11 15.02
CA GLU A 96 -12.32 2.48 15.34
C GLU A 96 -12.11 1.14 16.07
N ARG A 97 -11.18 0.30 15.61
CA ARG A 97 -10.83 -0.97 16.27
C ARG A 97 -10.21 -0.75 17.64
N ILE A 98 -9.28 0.19 17.78
CA ILE A 98 -8.62 0.52 19.05
C ILE A 98 -9.63 1.12 20.04
N GLY A 99 -10.52 1.99 19.56
CA GLY A 99 -11.60 2.60 20.36
C GLY A 99 -12.62 1.58 20.85
N LYS A 100 -12.93 0.54 20.05
CA LYS A 100 -13.80 -0.57 20.46
C LYS A 100 -13.09 -1.60 21.35
N SER A 101 -11.77 -1.74 21.25
CA SER A 101 -10.98 -2.78 21.93
C SER A 101 -10.89 -2.63 23.45
N ASN A 102 -11.02 -1.42 24.02
CA ASN A 102 -10.64 -1.22 25.43
C ASN A 102 -11.78 -0.87 26.39
N MET A 103 -13.02 -0.63 25.95
CA MET A 103 -14.06 -0.11 26.85
C MET A 103 -15.40 -0.84 26.85
N PHE A 104 -15.58 -1.94 26.09
CA PHE A 104 -16.81 -2.74 26.16
C PHE A 104 -16.62 -4.26 26.34
N SER A 105 -15.41 -4.81 26.22
CA SER A 105 -15.17 -6.23 26.51
C SER A 105 -15.07 -6.55 28.02
N ARG A 106 -15.20 -5.56 28.92
CA ARG A 106 -15.34 -5.80 30.36
C ARG A 106 -16.80 -6.02 30.80
N ILE A 107 -17.76 -6.04 29.88
CA ILE A 107 -19.17 -6.36 30.19
C ILE A 107 -19.58 -7.77 29.74
N THR A 108 -18.75 -8.47 28.99
CA THR A 108 -18.96 -9.90 28.73
C THR A 108 -17.80 -10.71 29.28
N THR A 109 -17.73 -10.77 30.61
CA THR A 109 -17.86 -12.10 31.18
C THR A 109 -19.14 -12.70 30.61
N LEU A 110 -19.05 -13.34 29.44
CA LEU A 110 -19.97 -14.42 29.08
C LEU A 110 -19.77 -15.42 30.22
N SER A 111 -20.53 -15.23 31.30
CA SER A 111 -20.76 -16.25 32.31
C SER A 111 -21.07 -17.51 31.52
N GLY A 112 -20.45 -18.65 31.84
CA GLY A 112 -20.47 -19.87 31.00
C GLY A 112 -21.83 -20.18 30.36
N ASN A 113 -22.91 -19.85 31.05
CA ASN A 113 -24.31 -19.90 30.61
C ASN A 113 -24.63 -19.25 29.25
N GLU A 114 -24.06 -18.10 28.87
CA GLU A 114 -24.43 -17.45 27.59
C GLU A 114 -23.85 -18.17 26.37
N LYS A 115 -22.63 -18.72 26.50
CA LYS A 115 -22.06 -19.59 25.46
C LYS A 115 -22.81 -20.91 25.37
N GLU A 116 -23.19 -21.47 26.52
CA GLU A 116 -23.98 -22.70 26.59
C GLU A 116 -25.36 -22.51 25.94
N ASN A 117 -26.04 -21.40 26.24
CA ASN A 117 -27.31 -21.04 25.60
C ASN A 117 -27.19 -20.84 24.08
N LEU A 118 -26.10 -20.23 23.60
CA LEU A 118 -25.84 -20.07 22.17
C LEU A 118 -25.65 -21.42 21.47
N VAL A 119 -24.92 -22.35 22.11
CA VAL A 119 -24.73 -23.71 21.60
C VAL A 119 -26.06 -24.46 21.56
N ASP A 120 -26.87 -24.37 22.63
CA ASP A 120 -28.18 -25.02 22.68
C ASP A 120 -29.14 -24.49 21.61
N GLN A 121 -29.12 -23.18 21.33
CA GLN A 121 -29.90 -22.59 20.25
C GLN A 121 -29.46 -23.09 18.87
N ILE A 122 -28.15 -23.19 18.61
CA ILE A 122 -27.63 -23.73 17.34
C ILE A 122 -28.02 -25.20 17.18
N VAL A 123 -27.88 -26.01 18.23
CA VAL A 123 -28.24 -27.44 18.21
C VAL A 123 -29.74 -27.63 17.99
N THR A 124 -30.57 -26.83 18.66
CA THR A 124 -32.04 -26.87 18.49
C THR A 124 -32.44 -26.49 17.07
N ALA A 125 -31.86 -25.41 16.52
CA ALA A 125 -32.12 -24.99 15.15
C ALA A 125 -31.68 -26.06 14.13
N ALA A 126 -30.51 -26.68 14.33
CA ALA A 126 -30.02 -27.76 13.48
C ALA A 126 -30.93 -29.01 13.54
N MET A 127 -31.46 -29.36 14.71
CA MET A 127 -32.39 -30.48 14.87
C MET A 127 -33.71 -30.23 14.13
N LEU A 128 -34.30 -29.03 14.27
CA LEU A 128 -35.54 -28.66 13.58
C LEU A 128 -35.36 -28.67 12.06
N LEU A 129 -34.27 -28.07 11.57
CA LEU A 129 -33.96 -28.04 10.13
C LEU A 129 -33.65 -29.43 9.57
N SER A 130 -33.02 -30.31 10.35
CA SER A 130 -32.79 -31.70 9.97
C SER A 130 -34.10 -32.50 9.91
N GLN A 131 -35.05 -32.24 10.82
CA GLN A 131 -36.35 -32.90 10.82
C GLN A 131 -37.17 -32.51 9.59
N ASP A 132 -37.08 -31.24 9.18
CA ASP A 132 -37.75 -30.70 8.00
C ASP A 132 -36.94 -30.90 6.70
N GLN A 133 -35.84 -31.66 6.74
CA GLN A 133 -34.94 -31.94 5.60
C GLN A 133 -34.50 -30.68 4.84
N THR A 134 -34.34 -29.57 5.55
CA THR A 134 -34.00 -28.27 4.98
C THR A 134 -32.53 -27.96 5.21
N GLY A 135 -31.77 -27.78 4.11
CA GLY A 135 -30.37 -27.36 4.18
C GLY A 135 -30.26 -25.88 4.57
N ALA A 136 -29.44 -25.57 5.56
CA ALA A 136 -29.21 -24.21 6.04
C ALA A 136 -27.71 -23.86 6.13
N LEU A 137 -27.41 -22.58 5.94
CA LEU A 137 -26.08 -22.02 6.14
C LEU A 137 -26.09 -21.20 7.43
N ILE A 138 -25.27 -21.58 8.40
CA ILE A 138 -25.16 -20.89 9.69
C ILE A 138 -23.96 -19.95 9.62
N SER A 139 -24.20 -18.64 9.70
CA SER A 139 -23.15 -17.62 9.80
C SER A 139 -23.00 -17.18 11.26
N ILE A 140 -21.79 -17.28 11.80
CA ILE A 140 -21.47 -16.84 13.16
C ILE A 140 -20.58 -15.61 13.06
N GLU A 141 -21.07 -14.50 13.61
CA GLU A 141 -20.29 -13.28 13.69
C GLU A 141 -19.08 -13.47 14.62
N GLN A 142 -17.88 -13.15 14.14
CA GLN A 142 -16.67 -13.19 14.94
C GLN A 142 -16.33 -11.81 15.51
N SER A 143 -15.41 -11.07 14.87
CA SER A 143 -14.89 -9.80 15.37
C SER A 143 -15.29 -8.58 14.53
N HIS A 144 -16.10 -8.80 13.49
CA HIS A 144 -16.61 -7.77 12.60
C HIS A 144 -18.11 -7.97 12.45
N SER A 145 -18.85 -6.88 12.65
CA SER A 145 -20.32 -6.85 12.52
C SER A 145 -20.77 -7.27 11.14
N LEU A 146 -21.71 -8.21 11.10
CA LEU A 146 -22.44 -8.58 9.89
C LEU A 146 -23.61 -7.59 9.75
N ASP A 147 -23.30 -6.39 9.24
CA ASP A 147 -24.30 -5.47 8.67
C ASP A 147 -24.44 -5.71 7.15
#